data_AF-A0A3E0MYF9-F1
#
_entry.id   AF-A0A3E0MYF9-F1
#
_cell.length_a   1.000
_cell.length_b   1.000
_cell.length_c   1.000
_cell.angle_alpha   90.00
_cell.angle_beta   90.00
_cell.angle_gamma   90.00
#
_symmetry.space_group_name_H-M   'P 1'
#
loop_
_entity.id
_entity.type
_entity.pdbx_description
1 polymer ?
#
loop_
_entity_poly.entity_id
_entity_poly.type
_entity_poly.pdbx_seq_one_letter_code
_entity_poly.pdbx_strand_id
1 'polypeptide(L)'
;MTERAIDILCPRPSWDWENPECFGINRLPAHAPLRSFRGEDNARTGMAGSRTLSLDGQWQFSFFDRPEDVPASWLTQDIEDADSIDVPSNWQL
;
A
#
# COMPACT_ATOMS: atom_id res chain seq x y z
N MET A 1 -25.25 2.17 -9.46
CA MET A 1 -24.66 1.98 -8.11
C MET A 1 -23.35 1.26 -8.33
N THR A 2 -22.21 1.88 -8.00
CA THR A 2 -20.89 1.25 -8.16
C THR A 2 -20.70 0.26 -7.02
N GLU A 3 -20.88 -1.03 -7.32
CA GLU A 3 -20.80 -2.11 -6.33
C GLU A 3 -19.36 -2.63 -6.15
N ARG A 4 -18.43 -2.23 -7.02
CA ARG A 4 -17.06 -2.75 -7.07
C ARG A 4 -16.04 -1.65 -6.75
N ALA A 5 -14.99 -2.00 -6.02
CA ALA A 5 -13.92 -1.07 -5.66
C ALA A 5 -13.19 -0.52 -6.91
N ILE A 6 -13.03 -1.35 -7.94
CA ILE A 6 -12.35 -1.01 -9.18
C ILE A 6 -13.00 0.17 -9.91
N ASP A 7 -14.33 0.31 -9.85
CA ASP A 7 -15.06 1.41 -10.50
C ASP A 7 -14.77 2.77 -9.86
N ILE A 8 -14.34 2.76 -8.58
CA ILE A 8 -13.99 3.96 -7.81
C ILE A 8 -12.49 4.27 -7.98
N LEU A 9 -11.64 3.25 -7.87
CA LEU A 9 -10.18 3.40 -7.92
C LEU A 9 -9.66 3.67 -9.33
N CYS A 10 -10.30 3.09 -10.35
CA CYS A 10 -9.88 3.16 -11.74
C CYS A 10 -11.03 3.64 -12.65
N PRO A 11 -11.45 4.92 -12.54
CA PRO A 11 -12.63 5.44 -13.25
C PRO A 11 -12.43 5.64 -14.75
N ARG A 12 -11.25 5.32 -15.29
CA ARG A 12 -10.87 5.56 -16.69
C ARG A 12 -11.20 4.36 -17.58
N PRO A 13 -11.38 4.58 -18.90
CA PRO A 13 -11.77 3.53 -19.84
C PRO A 13 -10.70 2.44 -20.05
N SER A 14 -9.43 2.72 -19.74
CA SER A 14 -8.33 1.74 -19.80
C SER A 14 -7.84 1.41 -18.39
N TRP A 15 -7.61 0.14 -18.11
CA TRP A 15 -7.03 -0.29 -16.85
C TRP A 15 -5.54 0.03 -16.78
N ASP A 16 -5.13 0.68 -15.69
CA ASP A 16 -3.77 1.19 -15.54
C ASP A 16 -2.73 0.05 -15.52
N TRP A 17 -3.06 -1.14 -15.02
CA TRP A 17 -2.16 -2.31 -15.01
C TRP A 17 -2.01 -2.99 -16.36
N GLU A 18 -2.87 -2.70 -17.34
CA GLU A 18 -2.75 -3.19 -18.72
C GLU A 18 -2.12 -2.15 -19.66
N ASN A 19 -1.83 -0.95 -19.16
CA ASN A 19 -1.22 0.12 -19.94
C ASN A 19 0.31 0.14 -19.75
N PRO A 20 1.12 -0.25 -20.77
CA PRO A 20 2.57 -0.28 -20.64
C PRO A 20 3.22 1.10 -20.45
N GLU A 21 2.51 2.19 -20.78
CA GLU A 21 2.98 3.55 -20.53
C GLU A 21 2.70 4.01 -19.09
N CYS A 22 1.85 3.29 -18.34
CA CYS A 22 1.50 3.61 -16.96
C CYS A 22 2.36 2.82 -15.98
N PHE A 23 3.42 3.45 -15.45
CA PHE A 23 4.33 2.86 -14.45
C PHE A 23 4.13 3.41 -13.02
N GLY A 24 3.17 4.34 -12.84
CA GLY A 24 2.83 4.91 -11.55
C GLY A 24 1.99 6.18 -11.67
N ILE A 25 1.09 6.38 -10.71
CA ILE A 25 0.22 7.56 -10.60
C ILE A 25 0.52 8.22 -9.25
N ASN A 26 0.71 9.54 -9.24
CA ASN A 26 0.97 10.34 -8.02
C ASN A 26 2.15 9.89 -7.14
N ARG A 27 3.09 9.11 -7.68
CA ARG A 27 4.29 8.68 -6.98
C ARG A 27 5.27 9.85 -6.84
N LEU A 28 5.83 10.05 -5.65
CA LEU A 28 6.90 11.03 -5.43
C LEU A 28 8.17 10.66 -6.23
N PRO A 29 9.01 11.64 -6.62
CA PRO A 29 10.27 11.36 -7.30
C PRO A 29 11.20 10.46 -6.47
N ALA A 30 11.95 9.60 -7.16
CA ALA A 30 12.97 8.78 -6.51
C ALA A 30 14.05 9.66 -5.86
N HIS A 31 14.52 9.25 -4.68
CA HIS A 31 15.54 9.96 -3.91
C HIS A 31 16.38 8.99 -3.08
N ALA A 32 17.52 9.46 -2.55
CA ALA A 32 18.33 8.69 -1.61
C ALA A 32 17.56 8.41 -0.29
N PRO A 33 17.89 7.34 0.47
CA PRO A 33 17.17 7.02 1.71
C PRO A 33 17.10 8.19 2.70
N LEU A 34 15.90 8.50 3.17
CA LEU A 34 15.64 9.56 4.15
C LEU A 34 15.27 8.95 5.52
N ARG A 35 15.76 9.58 6.60
CA ARG A 35 15.43 9.21 8.00
C ARG A 35 14.93 10.39 8.83
N SER A 36 15.05 11.63 8.32
CA SER A 36 14.56 12.86 8.97
C SER A 36 15.02 13.03 10.42
N PHE A 37 16.32 12.83 10.69
CA PHE A 37 16.93 13.08 12.00
C PHE A 37 16.84 14.57 12.40
N ARG A 38 16.79 14.84 13.71
CA ARG A 38 16.66 16.21 14.27
C ARG A 38 17.94 16.79 14.87
N GLY A 39 19.04 16.04 14.84
CA GLY A 39 20.35 16.48 15.32
C GLY A 39 21.46 15.78 14.54
N GLU A 40 22.60 16.45 14.41
CA GLU A 40 23.77 15.94 13.69
C GLU A 40 24.29 14.63 14.31
N ASP A 41 24.40 14.57 15.64
CA ASP A 41 24.88 13.39 16.35
C ASP A 41 23.98 12.17 16.12
N ASN A 42 22.66 12.37 16.08
CA ASN A 42 21.69 11.31 15.76
C ASN A 42 21.86 10.83 14.31
N ALA A 43 22.11 11.75 13.38
CA ALA A 43 22.35 11.40 11.98
C ALA A 43 23.68 10.65 11.78
N ARG A 44 24.72 11.02 12.54
CA ARG A 44 26.04 10.40 12.51
C ARG A 44 26.04 8.99 13.11
N THR A 45 25.33 8.80 14.22
CA THR A 45 25.28 7.52 14.94
C THR A 45 24.21 6.57 14.40
N GLY A 46 23.25 7.06 13.61
CA GLY A 46 22.14 6.27 13.08
C GLY A 46 21.16 5.77 14.16
N MET A 47 21.21 6.38 15.36
CA MET A 47 20.41 5.99 16.53
C MET A 47 19.04 6.69 16.55
N ALA A 48 18.34 6.57 17.68
CA ALA A 48 17.02 7.15 17.96
C ALA A 48 16.85 8.61 17.49
N GLY A 49 15.62 8.96 17.09
CA GLY A 49 15.26 10.32 16.67
C GLY A 49 15.04 10.52 15.17
N SER A 50 15.09 9.45 14.36
CA SER A 50 14.50 9.46 13.03
C SER A 50 12.99 9.63 13.12
N ARG A 51 12.39 10.44 12.24
CA ARG A 51 10.92 10.48 12.07
C ARG A 51 10.48 9.42 11.06
N THR A 52 10.84 8.18 11.36
CA THR A 52 10.51 7.00 10.56
C THR A 52 9.88 5.99 11.51
N LEU A 53 8.75 5.43 11.10
CA LEU A 53 8.01 4.40 11.82
C LEU A 53 7.91 3.18 10.90
N SER A 54 8.25 1.99 11.39
CA SER A 54 7.91 0.76 10.69
C SER A 54 6.42 0.46 10.86
N LEU A 55 5.78 0.04 9.79
CA LEU A 55 4.41 -0.48 9.79
C LEU A 55 4.41 -2.00 9.55
N ASP A 56 5.56 -2.65 9.66
CA ASP A 56 5.67 -4.11 9.63
C ASP A 56 4.94 -4.68 10.85
N GLY A 57 4.29 -5.83 10.68
CA GLY A 57 3.46 -6.46 11.70
C GLY A 57 2.26 -7.18 11.11
N GLN A 58 1.18 -7.27 11.88
CA GLN A 58 -0.06 -7.96 11.48
C GLN A 58 -0.96 -7.05 10.65
N TRP A 59 -1.38 -7.51 9.48
CA TRP A 59 -2.26 -6.80 8.56
C TRP A 59 -3.47 -7.65 8.21
N GLN A 60 -4.63 -7.01 8.03
CA GLN A 60 -5.82 -7.67 7.49
C GLN A 60 -5.67 -7.85 5.99
N PHE A 61 -5.92 -9.06 5.50
CA PHE A 61 -5.74 -9.45 4.10
C PHE A 61 -6.90 -10.32 3.62
N SER A 62 -7.34 -10.08 2.38
CA SER A 62 -8.33 -10.91 1.70
C SER A 62 -7.89 -11.12 0.26
N PHE A 63 -7.95 -12.36 -0.20
CA PHE A 63 -7.59 -12.74 -1.57
C PHE A 63 -8.82 -12.84 -2.46
N PHE A 64 -8.70 -12.38 -3.71
CA PHE A 64 -9.73 -12.44 -4.74
C PHE A 64 -9.12 -12.88 -6.07
N ASP A 65 -9.86 -13.66 -6.86
CA ASP A 65 -9.38 -14.20 -8.14
C ASP A 65 -9.24 -13.12 -9.24
N ARG A 66 -10.00 -12.03 -9.13
CA ARG A 66 -9.97 -10.89 -10.06
C ARG A 66 -10.31 -9.58 -9.33
N PRO A 67 -9.84 -8.42 -9.82
CA PRO A 67 -10.06 -7.14 -9.14
C PRO A 67 -11.54 -6.70 -9.12
N GLU A 68 -12.37 -7.17 -10.05
CA GLU A 68 -13.81 -6.87 -10.09
C GLU A 68 -14.60 -7.50 -8.95
N ASP A 69 -14.05 -8.54 -8.31
CA ASP A 69 -14.69 -9.23 -7.19
C ASP A 69 -14.48 -8.47 -5.87
N VAL A 70 -13.62 -7.44 -5.85
CA VAL A 70 -13.37 -6.63 -4.66
C VAL A 70 -14.57 -5.68 -4.42
N PRO A 71 -15.28 -5.80 -3.28
CA PRO A 71 -16.46 -4.99 -3.01
C PRO A 71 -16.09 -3.53 -2.74
N ALA A 72 -16.91 -2.59 -3.18
CA ALA A 72 -16.67 -1.15 -2.95
C ALA A 72 -16.60 -0.77 -1.46
N SER A 73 -17.29 -1.51 -0.59
CA SER A 73 -17.31 -1.29 0.87
C SER A 73 -15.93 -1.44 1.53
N TRP A 74 -15.06 -2.28 0.97
CA TRP A 74 -13.68 -2.51 1.45
C TRP A 74 -12.87 -1.20 1.54
N LEU A 75 -13.16 -0.21 0.70
CA LEU A 75 -12.48 1.09 0.72
C LEU A 75 -12.73 1.90 2.01
N THR A 76 -13.74 1.54 2.79
CA THR A 76 -14.19 2.29 3.97
C THR A 76 -14.17 1.49 5.26
N GLN A 77 -14.11 0.16 5.18
CA GLN A 77 -14.12 -0.74 6.32
C GLN A 77 -13.48 -2.08 5.95
N ASP A 78 -13.01 -2.80 6.96
CA ASP A 78 -12.46 -4.14 6.77
C ASP A 78 -13.54 -5.13 6.29
N ILE A 79 -13.10 -6.16 5.57
CA ILE A 79 -13.95 -7.29 5.18
C ILE A 79 -14.07 -8.21 6.41
N GLU A 80 -15.29 -8.66 6.72
CA GLU A 80 -15.58 -9.44 7.94
C GLU A 80 -14.74 -10.72 8.02
N ASP A 81 -14.53 -11.41 6.89
CA ASP A 81 -13.78 -12.66 6.79
C ASP A 81 -12.31 -12.46 6.35
N ALA A 82 -11.71 -11.29 6.64
CA ALA A 82 -10.30 -11.05 6.34
C ALA A 82 -9.37 -11.80 7.32
N ASP A 83 -8.34 -12.44 6.77
CA ASP A 83 -7.29 -13.09 7.55
C ASP A 83 -6.29 -12.06 8.09
N SER A 84 -5.64 -12.38 9.21
CA SER A 84 -4.50 -11.61 9.72
C SER A 84 -3.20 -12.28 9.28
N ILE A 85 -2.33 -11.53 8.60
CA ILE A 85 -1.03 -12.03 8.09
C ILE A 85 0.14 -11.18 8.57
N ASP A 86 1.32 -11.80 8.71
CA ASP A 86 2.57 -11.07 8.93
C ASP A 86 3.00 -10.33 7.66
N VAL A 87 3.39 -9.05 7.79
CA VAL A 87 3.96 -8.23 6.72
C VAL A 87 5.33 -7.72 7.17
N PRO A 88 6.41 -7.88 6.37
CA PRO A 88 6.42 -8.37 4.99
C PRO A 88 6.39 -9.91 4.87
N SER A 89 5.55 -10.42 3.97
CA SER A 89 5.50 -11.83 3.56
C SER A 89 5.02 -11.98 2.11
N ASN A 90 5.20 -13.16 1.52
CA ASN A 90 4.53 -13.53 0.27
C ASN A 90 3.24 -14.28 0.64
N TRP A 91 2.11 -13.95 0.02
CA TRP A 91 0.81 -14.54 0.38
C TRP A 91 0.72 -16.06 0.13
N GLN A 92 1.62 -16.65 -0.68
CA GLN A 92 1.61 -18.08 -0.97
C GLN A 92 2.29 -18.95 0.11
N LEU A 93 3.03 -18.33 1.04
CA LEU A 93 3.84 -19.02 2.06
C LEU A 93 3.10 -19.05 3.39
#